data_AF-A0A257N5Y6-F1
#
_entry.id   AF-A0A257N5Y6-F1
#
_cell.length_a   1.000
_cell.length_b   1.000
_cell.length_c   1.000
_cell.angle_alpha   90.00
_cell.angle_beta   90.00
_cell.angle_gamma   90.00
#
_symmetry.space_group_name_H-M   'P 1'
#
loop_
_entity.id
_entity.type
_entity.pdbx_description
1 polymer ?
#
loop_
_entity_poly.entity_id
_entity_poly.type
_entity_poly.pdbx_seq_one_letter_code
_entity_poly.pdbx_strand_id
1 'polypeptide(L)' 'MKVGVLGAGQLARMIALAGYPLGVDFIFLDPSADACANR' A
#
# COMPACT_ATOMS: atom_id res chain seq x y z
N MET A 1 -7.03 -11.10 3.71
CA MET A 1 -7.68 -10.06 4.57
C MET A 1 -7.40 -8.71 3.92
N LYS A 2 -8.40 -7.82 3.79
CA LYS A 2 -8.20 -6.53 3.09
C LYS A 2 -7.87 -5.40 4.08
N VAL A 3 -6.80 -4.65 3.81
CA VAL A 3 -6.34 -3.51 4.61
C VAL A 3 -6.30 -2.25 3.75
N GLY A 4 -7.06 -1.23 4.14
CA GLY A 4 -7.03 0.08 3.50
C GLY A 4 -5.95 0.97 4.12
N VAL A 5 -5.17 1.65 3.29
CA VAL A 5 -4.10 2.57 3.71
C VAL A 5 -4.33 3.93 3.07
N LEU A 6 -4.44 4.97 3.90
CA LEU A 6 -4.49 6.36 3.45
C LEU A 6 -3.06 6.88 3.30
N GLY A 7 -2.70 7.22 2.08
CA GLY A 7 -1.33 7.53 1.67
C GLY A 7 -0.66 6.33 1.00
N ALA A 8 0.04 6.60 -0.10
CA ALA A 8 0.67 5.61 -0.97
C ALA A 8 2.16 5.92 -1.20
N GLY A 9 2.83 6.48 -0.19
CA GLY A 9 4.27 6.75 -0.23
C GLY A 9 5.15 5.51 -0.03
N GLN A 10 6.46 5.75 0.10
CA GLN A 10 7.46 4.68 0.28
C GLN A 10 7.18 3.74 1.47
N LEU A 11 6.68 4.27 2.59
CA LEU A 11 6.34 3.47 3.76
C LEU A 11 5.16 2.54 3.49
N ALA A 12 4.12 3.03 2.81
CA ALA A 12 2.96 2.22 2.44
C ALA A 12 3.38 1.03 1.55
N ARG A 13 4.28 1.27 0.59
CA ARG A 13 4.88 0.23 -0.24
C ARG A 13 5.68 -0.79 0.59
N MET A 14 6.50 -0.33 1.53
CA MET A 14 7.27 -1.23 2.40
C MET A 14 6.36 -2.14 3.25
N ILE A 15 5.27 -1.58 3.79
CA ILE A 15 4.28 -2.34 4.56
C ILE A 15 3.59 -3.39 3.68
N ALA A 16 3.18 -3.03 2.45
CA ALA A 16 2.58 -3.97 1.51
C ALA A 16 3.52 -5.14 1.20
N LEU A 17 4.78 -4.84 0.89
CA LEU A 17 5.80 -5.85 0.58
C LEU A 17 6.03 -6.81 1.74
N ALA A 18 6.01 -6.33 2.98
CA ALA A 18 6.12 -7.17 4.17
C ALA A 18 4.84 -7.99 4.43
N GLY A 19 3.67 -7.48 4.04
CA GLY A 19 2.38 -8.12 4.26
C GLY A 19 1.94 -9.13 3.20
N TYR A 20 2.44 -9.04 1.96
CA TYR A 20 2.11 -10.01 0.91
C TYR A 20 2.44 -11.47 1.27
N PRO A 21 3.61 -11.79 1.85
CA PRO A 21 3.91 -13.16 2.31
C PRO A 21 2.95 -13.67 3.40
N LEU A 22 2.23 -12.77 4.08
CA LEU A 22 1.27 -13.10 5.13
C LEU A 22 -0.17 -13.29 4.59
N GLY A 23 -0.38 -13.18 3.27
CA GLY A 23 -1.71 -13.30 2.66
C GLY A 23 -2.63 -12.11 2.92
N VAL A 24 -2.04 -10.93 3.13
CA VAL A 24 -2.76 -9.67 3.33
C VAL A 24 -2.84 -8.91 2.01
N ASP A 25 -4.04 -8.43 1.68
CA ASP A 25 -4.30 -7.63 0.49
C ASP A 25 -4.42 -6.16 0.87
N PHE A 26 -3.65 -5.29 0.22
CA PHE A 26 -3.63 -3.86 0.50
C PHE A 26 -4.36 -3.05 -0.57
N ILE A 27 -5.07 -2.02 -0.13
CA ILE A 27 -5.70 -1.02 -0.99
C ILE A 27 -5.17 0.35 -0.56
N PHE A 28 -4.59 1.08 -1.48
CA PHE A 28 -4.01 2.40 -1.23
C PHE A 28 -4.93 3.50 -1.77
N LEU A 29 -5.10 4.58 -1.00
CA LEU A 29 -5.76 5.80 -1.44
C LEU A 29 -4.80 6.97 -1.24
N ASP A 30 -4.39 7.60 -2.34
CA ASP A 30 -3.57 8.80 -2.33
C ASP A 30 -3.97 9.70 -3.51
N PRO A 31 -4.21 11.00 -3.28
CA PRO A 31 -4.55 11.93 -4.35
C PRO A 31 -3.37 12.27 -5.26
N SER A 32 -2.13 11.99 -4.84
CA SER A 32 -0.92 12.27 -5.61
C SER A 32 -0.76 11.29 -6.78
N ALA A 33 -0.56 11.83 -7.98
CA ALA A 33 -0.24 11.04 -9.16
C ALA A 33 1.11 10.30 -9.05
N ASP A 34 2.03 10.81 -8.21
CA ASP A 34 3.39 10.29 -8.04
C ASP A 34 3.54 9.32 -6.86
N ALA A 35 2.42 8.83 -6.32
CA ALA A 35 2.39 7.86 -5.25
C ALA A 35 3.21 6.58 -5.56
N CYS A 36 4.15 6.23 -4.68
CA CYS A 36 5.04 5.08 -4.85
C CYS A 36 4.34 3.71 -4.76
N ALA A 37 3.21 3.64 -4.07
CA ALA A 37 2.45 2.40 -3.82
C ALA A 37 1.19 2.28 -4.70
N ASN A 38 1.06 3.10 -5.76
CA ASN A 38 -0.12 3.14 -6.63
C ASN A 38 -0.05 2.16 -7.83
N ARG A 39 0.70 1.05 -7.71
CA ARG A 39 0.89 0.03 -8.76
C ARG A 39 0.83 -1.37 -8.21
#